data_AF-A0A8S3H8I8-F1
#
_entry.id   AF-A0A8S3H8I8-F1
#
_cell.length_a   1.000
_cell.length_b   1.000
_cell.length_c   1.000
_cell.angle_alpha   90.00
_cell.angle_beta   90.00
_cell.angle_gamma   90.00
#
_symmetry.space_group_name_H-M   'P 1'
#
loop_
_entity.id
_entity.type
_entity.pdbx_description
1 polymer ?
#
loop_
_entity_poly.entity_id
_entity_poly.type
_entity_poly.pdbx_seq_one_letter_code
_entity_poly.pdbx_strand_id
1 'polypeptide(L)'
;IKSLIKDIDQWNKIIEQLGTPPREFLCRLQPTVRNYVENRPKYAGYSLDRLFPDQLFPPDSEQSKLTASLARDLLGRMLIVDPEKRMSVDEALNHPYINVWYEDSEVNAPSPGKYNHLVDEREYTVEQWKELIFHEVIQYELDQIKRYSNGDKQSIDQPME
;
A
#
# COMPACT_ATOMS: atom_id res chain seq x y z
N ILE A 1 13.50 2.03 23.01
CA ILE A 1 14.52 0.96 22.76
C ILE A 1 13.93 -0.23 21.99
N LYS A 2 12.84 -0.88 22.45
CA LYS A 2 12.23 -2.01 21.73
C LYS A 2 11.72 -1.68 20.30
N SER A 3 11.22 -0.46 20.05
CA SER A 3 10.75 -0.05 18.70
C SER A 3 11.91 0.06 17.70
N LEU A 4 12.99 0.76 18.10
CA LEU A 4 14.15 1.00 17.24
C LEU A 4 14.86 -0.29 16.79
N ILE A 5 14.89 -1.33 17.64
CA ILE A 5 15.47 -2.64 17.28
C ILE A 5 14.66 -3.32 16.17
N LYS A 6 13.32 -3.23 16.22
CA LYS A 6 12.45 -3.81 15.19
C LYS A 6 12.64 -3.14 13.84
N ASP A 7 12.72 -1.81 13.82
CA ASP A 7 12.90 -1.03 12.58
C ASP A 7 14.25 -1.35 11.91
N ILE A 8 15.27 -1.55 12.74
CA ILE A 8 16.60 -2.00 12.34
C ILE A 8 16.58 -3.41 11.73
N ASP A 9 15.92 -4.35 12.39
CA ASP A 9 15.85 -5.73 11.92
C ASP A 9 15.07 -5.83 10.61
N GLN A 10 13.99 -5.07 10.49
CA GLN A 10 13.21 -4.97 9.26
C GLN A 10 14.07 -4.43 8.11
N TRP A 11 14.84 -3.36 8.35
CA TRP A 11 15.77 -2.84 7.36
C TRP A 11 16.79 -3.89 6.90
N ASN A 12 17.40 -4.62 7.85
CA ASN A 12 18.37 -5.67 7.53
C ASN A 12 17.73 -6.75 6.64
N LYS A 13 16.50 -7.18 6.95
CA LYS A 13 15.78 -8.17 6.14
C LYS A 13 15.50 -7.67 4.73
N ILE A 14 15.15 -6.41 4.57
CA ILE A 14 14.91 -5.81 3.25
C ILE A 14 16.20 -5.83 2.42
N ILE A 15 17.31 -5.34 2.95
CA ILE A 15 18.57 -5.27 2.18
C ILE A 15 19.22 -6.64 1.96
N GLU A 16 19.00 -7.61 2.85
CA GLU A 16 19.45 -9.00 2.66
C GLU A 16 18.80 -9.64 1.42
N GLN A 17 17.54 -9.29 1.14
CA GLN A 17 16.78 -9.86 0.01
C GLN A 17 16.92 -9.03 -1.27
N LEU A 18 16.74 -7.70 -1.18
CA LEU A 18 16.69 -6.80 -2.35
C LEU A 18 18.04 -6.15 -2.69
N GLY A 19 19.02 -6.28 -1.79
CA GLY A 19 20.32 -5.65 -1.93
C GLY A 19 20.40 -4.27 -1.28
N THR A 20 21.63 -3.77 -1.16
CA THR A 20 21.89 -2.44 -0.62
C THR A 20 21.54 -1.37 -1.65
N PRO A 21 20.69 -0.38 -1.31
CA PRO A 21 20.28 0.67 -2.24
C PRO A 21 21.44 1.54 -2.74
N PRO A 22 21.28 2.21 -3.91
CA PRO A 22 22.29 3.09 -4.45
C PRO A 22 22.54 4.31 -3.56
N ARG A 23 23.72 4.91 -3.71
CA ARG A 23 24.13 6.09 -2.93
C ARG A 23 23.17 7.27 -3.08
N GLU A 24 22.56 7.44 -4.25
CA GLU A 24 21.53 8.46 -4.53
C GLU A 24 20.38 8.39 -3.52
N PHE A 25 19.89 7.18 -3.23
CA PHE A 25 18.84 6.95 -2.23
C PHE A 25 19.37 7.23 -0.82
N LEU A 26 20.55 6.72 -0.47
CA LEU A 26 21.15 6.91 0.86
C LEU A 26 21.37 8.40 1.18
N CYS A 27 21.71 9.21 0.17
CA CYS A 27 21.88 10.65 0.28
C CYS A 27 20.58 11.42 0.59
N ARG A 28 19.40 10.81 0.44
CA ARG A 28 18.11 11.41 0.83
C ARG A 28 17.68 11.03 2.24
N LEU A 29 18.34 10.06 2.88
CA LEU A 29 18.06 9.66 4.26
C LEU A 29 18.57 10.70 5.27
N GLN A 30 17.96 10.72 6.47
CA GLN A 30 18.46 11.51 7.59
C GLN A 30 19.91 11.11 7.96
N PRO A 31 20.78 12.04 8.39
CA PRO A 31 22.20 11.76 8.62
C PRO A 31 22.48 10.59 9.57
N THR A 32 21.70 10.47 10.64
CA THR A 32 21.83 9.38 11.63
C THR A 32 21.51 8.02 11.01
N VAL A 33 20.42 7.94 10.25
CA VAL A 33 20.00 6.72 9.52
C VAL A 33 20.99 6.39 8.41
N ARG A 34 21.45 7.40 7.65
CA ARG A 34 22.45 7.22 6.59
C ARG A 34 23.74 6.60 7.14
N ASN A 35 24.31 7.19 8.19
CA ASN A 35 25.52 6.67 8.83
C ASN A 35 25.31 5.23 9.32
N TYR A 36 24.13 4.92 9.86
CA TYR A 36 23.80 3.57 10.29
C TYR A 36 23.79 2.58 9.11
N VAL A 37 23.11 2.92 8.02
CA VAL A 37 22.96 2.07 6.83
C VAL A 37 24.28 1.90 6.07
N GLU A 38 25.09 2.96 5.94
CA GLU A 38 26.37 2.93 5.24
C GLU A 38 27.43 2.06 5.94
N ASN A 39 27.32 1.89 7.26
CA ASN A 39 28.19 1.03 8.05
C ASN A 39 27.74 -0.45 8.08
N ARG A 40 26.67 -0.81 7.37
CA ARG A 40 26.23 -2.21 7.26
C ARG A 40 26.96 -2.96 6.14
N PRO A 41 27.04 -4.30 6.22
CA PRO A 41 27.49 -5.11 5.10
C PRO A 41 26.68 -4.79 3.83
N LYS A 42 27.37 -4.71 2.70
CA LYS A 42 26.72 -4.50 1.41
C LYS A 42 26.23 -5.84 0.87
N TYR A 43 24.97 -5.88 0.45
CA TYR A 43 24.33 -7.05 -0.16
C TYR A 43 24.05 -6.76 -1.62
N ALA A 44 24.31 -7.74 -2.50
CA ALA A 44 23.95 -7.64 -3.91
C ALA A 44 22.44 -7.82 -4.14
N GLY A 45 21.73 -8.44 -3.19
CA GLY A 45 20.35 -8.87 -3.35
C GLY A 45 20.24 -10.18 -4.13
N TYR A 46 19.03 -10.73 -4.19
CA TYR A 46 18.68 -11.89 -4.98
C TYR A 46 17.84 -11.47 -6.19
N SER A 47 17.93 -12.23 -7.28
CA SER A 47 17.00 -12.08 -8.40
C SER A 47 15.58 -12.47 -7.98
N LEU A 48 14.57 -11.90 -8.64
CA LEU A 48 13.18 -12.23 -8.35
C LEU A 48 12.85 -13.69 -8.66
N ASP A 49 13.48 -14.32 -9.65
CA ASP A 49 13.35 -15.76 -9.90
C ASP A 49 13.77 -16.60 -8.68
N ARG A 50 14.74 -16.11 -7.90
CA ARG A 50 15.20 -16.79 -6.68
C ARG A 50 14.30 -16.49 -5.49
N LEU A 51 13.83 -15.24 -5.36
CA LEU A 51 12.92 -14.84 -4.30
C LEU A 51 11.52 -15.46 -4.47
N PHE A 52 11.07 -15.54 -5.72
CA PHE A 52 9.77 -16.05 -6.13
C PHE A 52 9.97 -17.11 -7.22
N PRO A 53 10.37 -18.35 -6.87
CA PRO A 53 10.53 -19.42 -7.85
C PRO A 53 9.18 -19.87 -8.42
N ASP A 54 9.19 -20.46 -9.61
CA ASP A 54 7.98 -20.89 -10.34
C ASP A 54 7.07 -21.83 -9.54
N GLN A 55 7.65 -22.59 -8.60
CA GLN A 55 6.91 -23.49 -7.70
C GLN A 55 5.94 -22.76 -6.76
N LEU A 56 6.12 -21.47 -6.53
CA LEU A 56 5.21 -20.64 -5.73
C LEU A 56 4.01 -20.13 -6.55
N PHE A 57 4.05 -20.28 -7.88
CA PHE A 57 2.99 -19.86 -8.77
C PHE A 57 2.17 -21.07 -9.21
N PRO A 58 0.86 -20.89 -9.47
CA PRO A 58 0.08 -21.93 -10.13
C PRO A 58 0.71 -22.24 -11.50
N PRO A 59 0.67 -23.51 -11.95
CA PRO A 59 1.19 -23.87 -13.26
C PRO A 59 0.48 -23.06 -14.34
N ASP A 60 1.26 -22.50 -15.27
CA ASP A 60 0.73 -21.73 -16.38
C ASP A 60 -0.27 -22.60 -17.15
N SER A 61 -1.53 -22.17 -17.18
CA SER A 61 -2.52 -22.73 -18.09
C SER A 61 -2.48 -21.91 -19.38
N GLU A 62 -2.50 -22.58 -20.54
CA GLU A 62 -2.53 -21.95 -21.88
C GLU A 62 -3.68 -20.94 -22.07
N GLN A 63 -4.67 -20.95 -21.16
CA GLN A 63 -5.86 -20.09 -21.16
C GLN A 63 -5.76 -18.91 -20.19
N SER A 64 -4.78 -18.89 -19.28
CA SER A 64 -4.61 -17.82 -18.31
C SER A 64 -3.80 -16.68 -18.92
N LYS A 65 -4.43 -15.51 -19.06
CA LYS A 65 -3.72 -14.26 -19.35
C LYS A 65 -2.76 -13.84 -18.22
N LEU A 66 -2.82 -14.52 -17.07
CA LEU A 66 -2.00 -14.28 -15.89
C LEU A 66 -0.96 -15.39 -15.77
N THR A 67 0.31 -15.02 -15.99
CA THR A 67 1.45 -15.94 -15.92
C THR A 67 2.34 -15.62 -14.73
N ALA A 68 3.11 -16.62 -14.29
CA ALA A 68 4.12 -16.42 -13.24
C ALA A 68 5.13 -15.31 -13.60
N SER A 69 5.50 -15.20 -14.88
CA SER A 69 6.40 -14.16 -15.38
C SER A 69 5.83 -12.75 -15.21
N LEU A 70 4.55 -12.54 -15.54
CA LEU A 70 3.89 -11.23 -15.36
C LEU A 70 3.76 -10.86 -13.88
N ALA A 71 3.45 -11.83 -13.01
CA ALA A 71 3.41 -11.60 -11.57
C ALA A 71 4.78 -11.16 -11.02
N ARG A 72 5.85 -11.83 -11.47
CA ARG A 72 7.23 -11.51 -11.08
C ARG A 72 7.69 -10.16 -11.58
N ASP A 73 7.35 -9.77 -12.82
CA ASP A 73 7.65 -8.42 -13.34
C ASP A 73 6.98 -7.34 -12.50
N LEU A 74 5.69 -7.51 -12.17
CA LEU A 74 4.96 -6.59 -11.31
C LEU A 74 5.63 -6.45 -9.94
N LEU A 75 5.90 -7.56 -9.27
CA LEU A 75 6.59 -7.58 -7.98
C LEU A 75 7.96 -6.89 -8.06
N GLY A 76 8.69 -7.06 -9.15
CA GLY A 76 9.98 -6.42 -9.37
C GLY A 76 9.91 -4.91 -9.44
N ARG A 77 8.85 -4.37 -10.02
CA ARG A 77 8.64 -2.92 -10.15
C ARG A 77 8.02 -2.30 -8.88
N MET A 78 7.35 -3.11 -8.05
CA MET A 78 6.78 -2.69 -6.77
C MET A 78 7.76 -2.80 -5.59
N LEU A 79 8.55 -3.88 -5.53
CA LEU A 79 9.53 -4.15 -4.47
C LEU A 79 10.85 -3.39 -4.69
N ILE A 80 10.73 -2.11 -5.03
CA ILE A 80 11.86 -1.19 -5.15
C ILE A 80 11.98 -0.37 -3.87
N VAL A 81 13.16 -0.39 -3.25
CA VAL A 81 13.42 0.33 -2.00
C VAL A 81 13.30 1.84 -2.20
N ASP A 82 13.79 2.34 -3.34
CA ASP A 82 13.70 3.74 -3.71
C ASP A 82 12.29 4.12 -4.20
N PRO A 83 11.54 4.97 -3.48
CA PRO A 83 10.19 5.35 -3.89
C PRO A 83 10.15 6.17 -5.19
N GLU A 84 11.22 6.87 -5.57
CA GLU A 84 11.27 7.63 -6.84
C GLU A 84 11.44 6.72 -8.06
N LYS A 85 11.91 5.49 -7.84
CA LYS A 85 12.09 4.46 -8.88
C LYS A 85 11.02 3.36 -8.80
N ARG A 86 10.17 3.40 -7.77
CA ARG A 86 9.08 2.44 -7.58
C ARG A 86 7.94 2.79 -8.52
N MET A 87 7.34 1.76 -9.10
CA MET A 87 6.14 1.89 -9.93
C MET A 87 5.04 2.67 -9.20
N SER A 88 4.42 3.61 -9.92
CA SER A 88 3.26 4.37 -9.47
C SER A 88 1.98 3.53 -9.48
N VAL A 89 0.93 4.02 -8.83
CA VAL A 89 -0.38 3.34 -8.81
C VAL A 89 -0.95 3.22 -10.21
N ASP A 90 -0.88 4.28 -11.01
CA ASP A 90 -1.41 4.27 -12.38
C ASP A 90 -0.67 3.27 -13.28
N GLU A 91 0.65 3.19 -13.16
CA GLU A 91 1.45 2.19 -13.88
C GLU A 91 1.12 0.76 -13.43
N ALA A 92 0.85 0.56 -12.14
CA ALA A 92 0.46 -0.74 -11.60
C ALA A 92 -0.92 -1.17 -12.10
N LEU A 93 -1.90 -0.26 -12.16
CA LEU A 93 -3.24 -0.52 -12.70
C LEU A 93 -3.19 -0.87 -14.19
N ASN A 94 -2.30 -0.22 -14.95
CA ASN A 94 -2.07 -0.50 -16.37
C ASN A 94 -1.18 -1.73 -16.62
N HIS A 95 -0.61 -2.35 -15.57
CA HIS A 95 0.26 -3.50 -15.74
C HIS A 95 -0.53 -4.70 -16.28
N PRO A 96 -0.02 -5.48 -17.27
CA PRO A 96 -0.77 -6.57 -17.89
C PRO A 96 -1.33 -7.62 -16.90
N TYR A 97 -0.68 -7.78 -15.75
CA TYR A 97 -1.14 -8.66 -14.68
C TYR A 97 -2.37 -8.13 -13.92
N ILE A 98 -2.55 -6.81 -13.80
CA ILE A 98 -3.68 -6.18 -13.07
C ILE A 98 -4.76 -5.72 -14.03
N ASN A 99 -4.38 -5.21 -15.20
CA ASN A 99 -5.26 -4.59 -16.18
C ASN A 99 -6.37 -5.51 -16.73
N VAL A 100 -6.31 -6.82 -16.47
CA VAL A 100 -7.42 -7.74 -16.78
C VAL A 100 -8.69 -7.43 -15.99
N TRP A 101 -8.55 -6.71 -14.87
CA TRP A 101 -9.64 -6.26 -13.99
C TRP A 101 -9.87 -4.74 -14.08
N TYR A 102 -9.30 -4.06 -15.08
CA TYR A 102 -9.45 -2.62 -15.17
C TYR A 102 -10.89 -2.24 -15.57
N GLU A 103 -11.55 -1.49 -14.70
CA GLU A 103 -12.84 -0.86 -14.97
C GLU A 103 -12.73 0.65 -14.72
N ASP A 104 -13.00 1.44 -15.77
CA ASP A 104 -12.84 2.91 -15.71
C ASP A 104 -13.72 3.55 -14.63
N SER A 105 -14.93 3.03 -14.44
CA SER A 105 -15.86 3.49 -13.41
C SER A 105 -15.38 3.22 -11.99
N GLU A 106 -14.56 2.18 -11.78
CA GLU A 106 -13.98 1.88 -10.46
C GLU A 106 -12.70 2.68 -10.22
N VAL A 107 -11.83 2.76 -11.24
CA VAL A 107 -10.52 3.43 -11.14
C VAL A 107 -10.66 4.94 -11.05
N ASN A 108 -11.52 5.54 -11.89
CA ASN A 108 -11.71 6.98 -11.98
C ASN A 108 -12.95 7.47 -11.22
N ALA A 109 -13.43 6.68 -10.26
CA ALA A 109 -14.54 7.07 -9.39
C ALA A 109 -14.21 8.39 -8.66
N PRO A 110 -15.19 9.31 -8.54
CA PRO A 110 -14.96 10.56 -7.84
C PRO A 110 -14.65 10.30 -6.37
N SER A 111 -13.62 10.98 -5.85
CA SER A 111 -13.30 10.92 -4.42
C SER A 111 -14.51 11.37 -3.58
N PRO A 112 -14.88 10.63 -2.53
CA PRO A 112 -16.03 10.98 -1.67
C PRO A 112 -15.86 12.32 -0.95
N GLY A 113 -14.63 12.85 -0.89
CA GLY A 113 -14.33 14.17 -0.36
C GLY A 113 -12.82 14.34 -0.17
N LYS A 114 -12.36 15.59 -0.13
CA LYS A 114 -10.97 15.87 0.23
C LYS A 114 -10.78 15.59 1.71
N TYR A 115 -9.77 14.80 2.05
CA TYR A 115 -9.34 14.63 3.42
C TYR A 115 -8.92 15.98 4.01
N ASN A 116 -9.40 16.29 5.22
CA ASN A 116 -9.04 17.53 5.91
C ASN A 116 -7.83 17.29 6.82
N HIS A 117 -6.63 17.58 6.33
CA HIS A 117 -5.37 17.40 7.06
C HIS A 117 -5.31 18.15 8.41
N LEU A 118 -6.15 19.17 8.61
CA LEU A 118 -6.25 19.89 9.89
C LEU A 118 -6.77 19.00 11.04
N VAL A 119 -7.35 17.83 10.74
CA VAL A 119 -7.76 16.85 11.75
C VAL A 119 -6.53 16.23 12.42
N ASP A 120 -5.46 15.96 11.66
CA ASP A 120 -4.24 15.32 12.18
C ASP A 120 -3.26 16.33 12.77
N GLU A 121 -3.20 17.54 12.22
CA GLU A 121 -2.28 18.58 12.67
C GLU A 121 -2.68 19.21 14.01
N ARG A 122 -3.95 19.07 14.40
CA ARG A 122 -4.46 19.62 15.66
C ARG A 122 -4.33 18.60 16.78
N GLU A 123 -3.63 18.99 17.84
CA GLU A 123 -3.64 18.24 19.09
C GLU A 123 -4.96 18.49 19.83
N TYR A 124 -5.80 17.46 19.92
CA TYR A 124 -7.02 17.47 20.72
C TYR A 124 -6.82 16.67 22.01
N THR A 125 -7.46 17.12 23.10
CA THR A 125 -7.54 16.31 24.33
C THR A 125 -8.43 15.08 24.11
N VAL A 126 -8.38 14.12 25.03
CA VAL A 126 -9.24 12.92 24.97
C VAL A 126 -10.72 13.30 24.97
N GLU A 127 -11.11 14.31 25.75
CA GLU A 127 -12.48 14.81 25.82
C GLU A 127 -12.91 15.43 24.49
N GLN A 128 -12.04 16.21 23.85
CA GLN A 128 -12.30 16.81 22.54
C GLN A 128 -12.41 15.74 21.45
N TRP A 129 -11.52 14.74 21.44
CA TRP A 129 -11.64 13.60 20.54
C TRP A 129 -12.95 12.84 20.74
N LYS A 130 -13.35 12.62 22.00
CA LYS A 130 -14.63 11.95 22.32
C LYS A 130 -15.82 12.72 21.76
N GLU A 131 -15.82 14.04 21.89
CA GLU A 131 -16.89 14.90 21.36
C GLU A 131 -16.91 14.89 19.83
N LEU A 132 -15.76 15.04 19.17
CA LEU A 132 -15.65 15.00 17.71
C LEU A 132 -16.13 13.68 17.12
N ILE A 133 -15.67 12.55 17.68
CA ILE A 133 -16.07 11.21 17.24
C ILE A 133 -17.57 11.00 17.49
N PHE A 134 -18.08 11.41 18.66
CA PHE A 134 -19.50 11.29 18.97
C PHE A 134 -20.35 12.09 17.98
N HIS A 135 -19.97 13.33 17.68
CA HIS A 135 -20.68 14.17 16.71
C HIS A 135 -20.66 13.54 15.32
N GLU A 136 -19.53 12.98 14.87
CA GLU A 136 -19.42 12.29 13.58
C GLU A 136 -20.36 11.07 13.50
N VAL A 137 -20.44 10.26 14.57
CA VAL A 137 -21.36 9.12 14.63
C VAL A 137 -22.83 9.57 14.51
N ILE A 138 -23.22 10.63 15.21
CA ILE A 138 -24.58 11.17 15.12
C ILE A 138 -24.88 11.71 13.71
N GLN A 139 -23.95 12.44 13.09
CA GLN A 139 -24.12 12.92 11.72
C GLN A 139 -24.25 11.75 10.73
N TYR A 140 -23.44 10.72 10.88
CA TYR A 140 -23.52 9.51 10.07
C TYR A 140 -24.90 8.85 10.20
N GLU A 141 -25.41 8.65 11.42
CA GLU A 141 -26.76 8.08 11.62
C GLU A 141 -27.86 8.93 10.97
N LEU A 142 -27.79 10.26 11.10
CA LEU A 142 -28.74 11.17 10.47
C LEU A 142 -28.67 11.09 8.94
N ASP A 143 -27.48 11.03 8.37
CA ASP A 143 -27.29 10.94 6.92
C ASP A 143 -27.74 9.57 6.37
N GLN A 144 -27.55 8.49 7.13
CA GLN A 144 -28.14 7.19 6.81
C GLN A 144 -29.66 7.27 6.77
N ILE A 145 -30.31 7.84 7.80
CA ILE A 145 -31.77 8.00 7.85
C ILE A 145 -32.30 8.83 6.67
N LYS A 146 -31.60 9.91 6.29
CA LYS A 146 -31.96 10.71 5.10
C LYS A 146 -31.85 9.91 3.80
N ARG A 147 -30.80 9.10 3.64
CA ARG A 147 -30.63 8.21 2.48
C ARG A 147 -31.75 7.17 2.40
N TYR A 148 -32.12 6.55 3.53
CA TYR A 148 -33.26 5.62 3.59
C TYR A 148 -34.59 6.30 3.30
N SER A 149 -34.78 7.57 3.70
CA SER A 149 -36.02 8.32 3.47
C SER A 149 -36.17 8.85 2.04
N ASN A 150 -35.06 9.07 1.32
CA ASN A 150 -35.04 9.62 -0.04
C ASN A 150 -35.05 8.57 -1.16
N GLY A 151 -35.03 7.27 -0.85
CA GLY A 151 -35.51 6.23 -1.75
C GLY A 151 -34.52 5.61 -2.74
N ASP A 152 -33.40 5.06 -2.26
CA ASP A 152 -32.69 3.98 -2.99
C ASP A 152 -33.20 2.61 -2.52
N LYS A 153 -34.29 2.14 -3.13
CA LYS A 153 -34.62 0.70 -3.12
C LYS A 153 -33.79 0.00 -4.20
N GLN A 154 -32.51 -0.26 -3.92
CA GLN A 154 -31.76 -1.30 -4.64
C GLN A 154 -30.70 -1.93 -3.73
N SER A 155 -31.00 -3.18 -3.34
CA SER A 155 -30.08 -4.22 -2.89
C SER A 155 -29.41 -4.05 -1.52
N ILE A 156 -30.21 -4.06 -0.45
CA ILE A 156 -29.76 -4.66 0.82
C ILE A 156 -30.48 -5.99 0.94
N ASP A 157 -29.85 -7.04 0.45
CA ASP A 157 -30.11 -8.41 0.88
C ASP A 157 -28.83 -9.22 0.65
N GLN A 158 -27.96 -9.25 1.66
CA GLN A 158 -27.41 -10.51 2.16
C GLN A 158 -27.13 -10.35 3.67
N PRO A 159 -27.71 -11.21 4.53
CA PRO A 159 -27.36 -11.24 5.95
C PRO A 159 -25.95 -11.83 6.11
N MET A 160 -25.20 -11.32 7.08
CA MET A 160 -23.99 -11.99 7.55
C MET A 160 -24.40 -13.29 8.29
N GLU A 161 -24.10 -14.43 7.69
CA GLU A 161 -23.85 -15.68 8.44
C GLU A 161 -22.35 -15.79 8.78
#